data_AF-A0A951CKE7-F1
#
_entry.id   AF-A0A951CKE7-F1
#
_cell.length_a   1.000
_cell.length_b   1.000
_cell.length_c   1.000
_cell.angle_alpha   90.00
_cell.angle_beta   90.00
_cell.angle_gamma   90.00
#
_symmetry.space_group_name_H-M   'P 1'
#
loop_
_entity.id
_entity.type
_entity.pdbx_description
1 polymer ?
#
loop_
_entity_poly.entity_id
_entity_poly.type
_entity_poly.pdbx_seq_one_letter_code
_entity_poly.pdbx_strand_id
1 'polypeptide(L)'
;TGRESLITLRDARLARIIKRCRDLPGEKLFEYIDETGEIARVESDDVNAYIREIAGDDFSAKDFRTWIGTVECISALAAPAAEPSDVKQNITAALACVAARLGNTPAVCRKAYVHPAVIETYTRLRALPSRNGKVATTTKPRAAALSHQERIALRFVQKWERRRSEPIERSLRRSLRKGRS
;
A
#
# COMPACT_ATOMS: atom_id res chain seq x y z
N THR A 1 12.70 -9.99 -14.77
CA THR A 1 12.61 -11.33 -14.13
C THR A 1 11.32 -11.97 -14.57
N GLY A 2 11.35 -12.99 -15.44
CA GLY A 2 10.15 -13.65 -15.99
C GLY A 2 9.40 -14.49 -14.96
N ARG A 3 8.85 -13.84 -13.93
CA ARG A 3 8.09 -14.49 -12.85
C ARG A 3 6.64 -14.59 -13.28
N GLU A 4 6.12 -15.81 -13.36
CA GLU A 4 4.70 -16.04 -13.65
C GLU A 4 3.83 -15.45 -12.54
N SER A 5 2.77 -14.76 -12.93
CA SER A 5 1.84 -14.11 -12.01
C SER A 5 0.41 -14.47 -12.39
N LEU A 6 -0.32 -15.10 -11.46
CA LEU A 6 -1.73 -15.44 -11.63
C LEU A 6 -2.57 -14.43 -10.84
N ILE A 7 -3.46 -13.71 -11.53
CA ILE A 7 -4.36 -12.73 -10.91
C ILE A 7 -5.81 -13.21 -11.10
N THR A 8 -6.52 -13.41 -9.99
CA THR A 8 -7.96 -13.72 -10.02
C THR A 8 -8.77 -12.44 -9.85
N LEU A 9 -9.62 -12.12 -10.82
CA LEU A 9 -10.52 -10.96 -10.79
C LEU A 9 -11.94 -11.42 -10.46
N ARG A 10 -12.54 -10.83 -9.42
CA ARG A 10 -13.93 -11.10 -8.99
C ARG A 10 -14.79 -9.86 -9.18
N ASP A 11 -14.74 -9.28 -10.38
CA ASP A 11 -15.53 -8.11 -10.74
C ASP A 11 -16.12 -8.31 -12.15
N ALA A 12 -17.45 -8.36 -12.23
CA ALA A 12 -18.17 -8.62 -13.47
C ALA A 12 -18.02 -7.48 -14.50
N ARG A 13 -17.73 -6.25 -14.07
CA ARG A 13 -17.44 -5.14 -14.99
C ARG A 13 -16.04 -5.29 -15.55
N LEU A 14 -15.02 -5.51 -14.71
CA LEU A 14 -13.65 -5.72 -15.18
C LEU A 14 -13.53 -6.95 -16.07
N ALA A 15 -14.19 -8.06 -15.71
CA ALA A 15 -14.21 -9.26 -16.54
C ALA A 15 -14.80 -8.99 -17.93
N ARG A 16 -15.86 -8.20 -18.03
CA ARG A 16 -16.44 -7.78 -19.32
C ARG A 16 -15.48 -6.89 -20.12
N ILE A 17 -14.79 -5.96 -19.48
CA ILE A 17 -13.80 -5.09 -20.15
C ILE A 17 -12.65 -5.94 -20.70
N ILE A 18 -12.05 -6.81 -19.87
CA ILE A 18 -10.96 -7.70 -20.28
C ILE A 18 -11.40 -8.63 -21.42
N LYS A 19 -12.63 -9.16 -21.36
CA LYS A 19 -13.18 -9.97 -22.43
C LYS A 19 -13.23 -9.18 -23.75
N ARG A 20 -13.74 -7.94 -23.74
CA ARG A 20 -13.78 -7.09 -24.94
C ARG A 20 -12.39 -6.85 -25.53
N CYS A 21 -11.40 -6.53 -24.69
CA CYS A 21 -10.05 -6.29 -25.18
C CYS A 21 -9.42 -7.56 -25.79
N ARG A 22 -9.71 -8.76 -25.22
CA ARG A 22 -9.25 -10.04 -25.77
C ARG A 22 -9.94 -10.43 -27.08
N ASP A 23 -11.18 -10.00 -27.29
CA ASP A 23 -11.95 -10.32 -28.50
C ASP A 23 -11.54 -9.42 -29.69
N LEU A 24 -10.68 -8.41 -29.49
CA LEU A 24 -10.11 -7.59 -30.57
C LEU A 24 -9.00 -8.32 -31.34
N PRO A 25 -8.85 -8.06 -32.65
CA PRO A 25 -7.77 -8.62 -33.44
C PRO A 25 -6.43 -7.99 -33.02
N GLY A 26 -5.57 -8.77 -32.36
CA GLY A 26 -4.26 -8.31 -31.89
C GLY A 26 -3.58 -9.32 -30.96
N GLU A 27 -2.28 -9.14 -30.73
CA GLU A 27 -1.51 -9.98 -29.80
C GLU A 27 -1.55 -9.46 -28.35
N LYS A 28 -1.94 -8.20 -28.14
CA LYS A 28 -1.86 -7.52 -26.83
C LYS A 28 -3.23 -7.46 -26.16
N LEU A 29 -3.25 -7.64 -24.84
CA LEU A 29 -4.50 -7.68 -24.07
C LEU A 29 -5.12 -6.30 -23.82
N PHE A 30 -4.34 -5.22 -23.80
CA PHE A 30 -4.84 -3.88 -23.45
C PHE A 30 -4.96 -3.00 -24.70
N GLU A 31 -5.94 -3.36 -25.54
CA GLU A 31 -6.31 -2.64 -26.76
C GLU A 31 -7.79 -2.25 -26.70
N TYR A 32 -8.15 -1.16 -27.38
CA TYR A 32 -9.52 -0.65 -27.49
C TYR A 32 -9.75 0.00 -28.85
N ILE A 33 -11.02 0.20 -29.22
CA ILE A 33 -11.40 0.96 -30.41
C ILE A 33 -11.57 2.42 -29.99
N ASP A 34 -10.84 3.33 -30.63
CA ASP A 34 -10.92 4.75 -30.35
C ASP A 34 -12.13 5.43 -31.03
N GLU A 35 -12.24 6.75 -30.87
CA GLU A 35 -13.35 7.55 -31.42
C GLU A 35 -13.39 7.56 -32.95
N THR A 36 -12.27 7.24 -33.61
CA THR A 36 -12.15 7.18 -35.07
C THR A 36 -12.47 5.79 -35.64
N GLY A 37 -12.66 4.80 -34.76
CA GLY A 37 -12.91 3.41 -35.14
C GLY A 37 -11.65 2.58 -35.31
N GLU A 38 -10.48 3.14 -35.01
CA GLU A 38 -9.18 2.47 -35.13
C GLU A 38 -8.80 1.76 -33.83
N ILE A 39 -7.95 0.73 -33.93
CA ILE A 39 -7.43 0.01 -32.76
C ILE A 39 -6.31 0.81 -32.13
N ALA A 40 -6.53 1.28 -30.92
CA ALA A 40 -5.56 1.97 -30.08
C ALA A 40 -5.05 1.06 -28.96
N ARG A 41 -3.77 1.24 -28.61
CA ARG A 41 -3.10 0.53 -27.51
C ARG A 41 -3.12 1.37 -26.25
N VAL A 42 -3.16 0.70 -25.10
CA VAL A 42 -2.93 1.33 -23.80
C VAL A 42 -1.53 0.97 -23.33
N GLU A 43 -0.68 1.99 -23.20
CA GLU A 43 0.68 1.87 -22.71
C GLU A 43 0.81 2.33 -21.25
N SER A 44 1.98 2.09 -20.65
CA SER A 44 2.24 2.50 -19.26
C SER A 44 2.20 4.02 -19.10
N ASP A 45 2.57 4.77 -20.13
CA ASP A 45 2.56 6.22 -20.10
C ASP A 45 1.12 6.78 -20.09
N ASP A 46 0.20 6.15 -20.83
CA ASP A 46 -1.23 6.49 -20.80
C ASP A 46 -1.82 6.27 -19.41
N VAL A 47 -1.52 5.12 -18.79
CA VAL A 47 -1.98 4.81 -17.44
C VAL A 47 -1.45 5.82 -16.42
N ASN A 48 -0.16 6.17 -16.51
CA ASN A 48 0.41 7.15 -15.58
C ASN A 48 -0.09 8.57 -15.86
N ALA A 49 -0.34 8.94 -17.12
CA ALA A 49 -0.96 10.22 -17.47
C ALA A 49 -2.35 10.33 -16.85
N TYR A 50 -3.17 9.29 -17.00
CA TYR A 50 -4.48 9.24 -16.37
C TYR A 50 -4.40 9.32 -14.84
N ILE A 51 -3.47 8.61 -14.20
CA ILE A 51 -3.29 8.68 -12.74
C ILE A 51 -2.95 10.11 -12.30
N ARG A 52 -2.03 10.79 -13.00
CA ARG A 52 -1.67 12.18 -12.69
C ARG A 52 -2.86 13.13 -12.86
N GLU A 53 -3.67 12.94 -13.89
CA GLU A 53 -4.88 13.74 -14.12
C GLU A 53 -5.85 13.66 -12.93
N ILE A 54 -6.08 12.46 -12.37
CA ILE A 54 -7.09 12.26 -11.33
C ILE A 54 -6.56 12.39 -9.89
N ALA A 55 -5.26 12.21 -9.68
CA ALA A 55 -4.64 12.15 -8.35
C ALA A 55 -3.57 13.23 -8.11
N GLY A 56 -3.09 13.91 -9.16
CA GLY A 56 -2.00 14.89 -9.13
C GLY A 56 -0.65 14.32 -9.57
N ASP A 57 0.26 15.21 -9.95
CA ASP A 57 1.56 14.87 -10.57
C ASP A 57 2.51 14.07 -9.67
N ASP A 58 2.30 14.12 -8.35
CA ASP A 58 3.10 13.38 -7.37
C ASP A 58 2.76 11.88 -7.31
N PHE A 59 1.72 11.44 -8.03
CA PHE A 59 1.24 10.06 -8.01
C PHE A 59 1.49 9.32 -9.33
N SER A 60 1.75 8.03 -9.19
CA SER A 60 2.02 7.10 -10.27
C SER A 60 1.46 5.71 -9.98
N ALA A 61 1.50 4.81 -10.98
CA ALA A 61 1.11 3.41 -10.79
C ALA A 61 1.91 2.70 -9.68
N LYS A 62 3.15 3.14 -9.43
CA LYS A 62 4.03 2.60 -8.38
C LYS A 62 3.45 2.85 -6.98
N ASP A 63 2.76 3.97 -6.77
CA ASP A 63 2.26 4.35 -5.44
C ASP A 63 1.18 3.40 -4.94
N PHE A 64 0.37 2.84 -5.84
CA PHE A 64 -0.55 1.76 -5.49
C PHE A 64 0.19 0.53 -4.95
N ARG A 65 1.32 0.15 -5.56
CA ARG A 65 2.13 -0.99 -5.10
C ARG A 65 2.79 -0.71 -3.76
N THR A 66 3.24 0.53 -3.54
CA THR A 66 3.79 0.98 -2.25
C THR A 66 2.72 0.98 -1.15
N TRP A 67 1.52 1.46 -1.47
CA TRP A 67 0.39 1.44 -0.55
C TRP A 67 -0.01 0.02 -0.16
N ILE A 68 -0.23 -0.85 -1.16
CA ILE A 68 -0.58 -2.26 -0.95
C ILE A 68 0.51 -2.98 -0.16
N GLY A 69 1.79 -2.78 -0.50
CA GLY A 69 2.91 -3.38 0.21
C GLY A 69 2.99 -2.94 1.67
N THR A 70 2.72 -1.67 1.94
CA THR A 70 2.66 -1.13 3.31
C THR A 70 1.49 -1.71 4.12
N VAL A 71 0.29 -1.75 3.54
CA VAL A 71 -0.91 -2.34 4.18
C VAL A 71 -0.69 -3.82 4.50
N GLU A 72 -0.14 -4.57 3.56
CA GLU A 72 0.17 -5.99 3.74
C GLU A 72 1.22 -6.21 4.83
N CYS A 73 2.29 -5.41 4.85
CA CYS A 73 3.32 -5.52 5.88
C CYS A 73 2.78 -5.21 7.28
N ILE A 74 1.95 -4.18 7.42
CA ILE A 74 1.28 -3.84 8.68
C ILE A 74 0.37 -4.98 9.13
N SER A 75 -0.37 -5.58 8.20
CA SER A 75 -1.25 -6.71 8.50
C SER A 75 -0.46 -7.94 8.98
N ALA A 76 0.66 -8.25 8.32
CA ALA A 76 1.54 -9.35 8.71
C ALA A 76 2.26 -9.12 10.05
N LEU A 77 2.46 -7.86 10.46
CA LEU A 77 3.06 -7.46 11.74
C LEU A 77 2.02 -7.01 12.77
N ALA A 78 0.77 -7.46 12.65
CA ALA A 78 -0.31 -7.05 13.55
C ALA A 78 -0.08 -7.51 14.99
N ALA A 79 0.52 -8.70 15.18
CA ALA A 79 0.90 -9.21 16.50
C ALA A 79 2.27 -8.67 16.93
N PRO A 80 2.47 -8.38 18.23
CA PRO A 80 3.80 -8.06 18.75
C PRO A 80 4.73 -9.27 18.67
N ALA A 81 6.04 -9.02 18.69
CA ALA A 81 7.03 -10.07 18.89
C ALA A 81 6.91 -10.60 20.32
N ALA A 82 6.95 -11.92 20.48
CA ALA A 82 6.91 -12.55 21.80
C ALA A 82 8.21 -12.22 22.55
N GLU A 83 9.35 -12.44 21.89
CA GLU A 83 10.67 -12.12 22.40
C GLU A 83 11.42 -11.09 21.54
N PRO A 84 12.39 -10.35 22.10
CA PRO A 84 13.25 -9.45 21.31
C PRO A 84 13.94 -10.12 20.12
N SER A 85 14.31 -11.40 20.24
CA SER A 85 14.93 -12.19 19.18
C SER A 85 14.04 -12.38 17.96
N ASP A 86 12.71 -12.39 18.14
CA ASP A 86 11.75 -12.73 17.08
C ASP A 86 11.54 -11.58 16.10
N VAL A 87 11.92 -10.35 16.48
CA VAL A 87 11.71 -9.14 15.68
C VAL A 87 12.22 -9.30 14.25
N LYS A 88 13.44 -9.82 14.09
CA LYS A 88 14.07 -10.01 12.78
C LYS A 88 13.33 -11.06 11.95
N GLN A 89 12.91 -12.15 12.59
CA GLN A 89 12.18 -13.22 11.92
C GLN A 89 10.80 -12.74 11.47
N ASN A 90 10.06 -12.02 12.32
CA ASN A 90 8.74 -11.48 11.98
C ASN A 90 8.81 -10.49 10.81
N ILE A 91 9.80 -9.58 10.82
CA ILE A 91 10.01 -8.64 9.70
C ILE A 91 10.33 -9.40 8.40
N THR A 92 11.15 -10.44 8.49
CA THR A 92 11.53 -11.26 7.32
C THR A 92 10.31 -11.99 6.75
N ALA A 93 9.49 -12.59 7.61
CA ALA A 93 8.25 -13.25 7.21
C ALA A 93 7.25 -12.26 6.58
N ALA A 94 7.06 -11.08 7.19
CA ALA A 94 6.20 -10.05 6.64
C ALA A 94 6.66 -9.56 5.26
N LEU A 95 7.97 -9.34 5.08
CA LEU A 95 8.53 -8.98 3.77
C LEU A 95 8.40 -10.10 2.74
N ALA A 96 8.44 -11.37 3.15
CA ALA A 96 8.17 -12.50 2.27
C ALA A 96 6.71 -12.52 1.80
N CYS A 97 5.74 -12.23 2.68
CA CYS A 97 4.33 -12.09 2.30
C CYS A 97 4.13 -10.95 1.28
N VAL A 98 4.74 -9.78 1.53
CA VAL A 98 4.67 -8.63 0.60
C VAL A 98 5.32 -8.97 -0.75
N ALA A 99 6.47 -9.65 -0.73
CA ALA A 99 7.19 -10.08 -1.91
C ALA A 99 6.37 -11.04 -2.77
N ALA A 100 5.74 -12.03 -2.14
CA ALA A 100 4.84 -12.96 -2.81
C ALA A 100 3.64 -12.24 -3.45
N ARG A 101 3.03 -11.30 -2.73
CA ARG A 101 1.89 -10.51 -3.22
C ARG A 101 2.24 -9.59 -4.39
N LEU A 102 3.43 -8.99 -4.37
CA LEU A 102 3.85 -8.03 -5.39
C LEU A 102 4.64 -8.67 -6.54
N GLY A 103 5.04 -9.94 -6.45
CA GLY A 103 5.91 -10.59 -7.44
C GLY A 103 7.37 -10.09 -7.42
N ASN A 104 7.82 -9.52 -6.30
CA ASN A 104 9.15 -8.95 -6.11
C ASN A 104 10.00 -9.79 -5.14
N THR A 105 11.26 -9.42 -4.90
CA THR A 105 12.06 -10.02 -3.81
C THR A 105 11.80 -9.28 -2.48
N PRO A 106 11.97 -9.95 -1.31
CA PRO A 106 11.85 -9.28 -0.01
C PRO A 106 12.73 -8.03 0.12
N ALA A 107 13.94 -8.07 -0.43
CA ALA A 107 14.86 -6.94 -0.45
C ALA A 107 14.32 -5.74 -1.26
N VAL A 108 13.74 -5.99 -2.43
CA VAL A 108 13.11 -4.95 -3.25
C VAL A 108 11.88 -4.39 -2.55
N CYS A 109 11.03 -5.24 -1.96
CA CYS A 109 9.87 -4.80 -1.19
C CYS A 109 10.25 -3.89 -0.03
N ARG A 110 11.29 -4.27 0.73
CA ARG A 110 11.82 -3.47 1.82
C ARG A 110 12.29 -2.09 1.37
N LYS A 111 12.98 -2.02 0.22
CA LYS A 111 13.58 -0.78 -0.27
C LYS A 111 12.58 0.15 -0.96
N ALA A 112 11.58 -0.40 -1.64
CA ALA A 112 10.80 0.36 -2.62
C ALA A 112 9.27 0.29 -2.46
N TYR A 113 8.73 -0.65 -1.67
CA TYR A 113 7.27 -0.89 -1.61
C TYR A 113 6.69 -0.97 -0.19
N VAL A 114 7.52 -0.95 0.85
CA VAL A 114 7.08 -0.90 2.24
C VAL A 114 7.54 0.42 2.84
N HIS A 115 6.62 1.18 3.42
CA HIS A 115 6.96 2.41 4.10
C HIS A 115 7.93 2.13 5.27
N PRO A 116 9.11 2.79 5.34
CA PRO A 116 10.18 2.44 6.28
C PRO A 116 9.75 2.53 7.75
N ALA A 117 8.87 3.49 8.07
CA ALA A 117 8.23 3.65 9.37
C ALA A 117 7.69 2.35 10.00
N VAL A 118 7.14 1.43 9.19
CA VAL A 118 6.57 0.16 9.68
C VAL A 118 7.67 -0.68 10.32
N ILE A 119 8.76 -0.89 9.58
CA ILE A 119 9.90 -1.70 10.00
C ILE A 119 10.62 -1.04 11.17
N GLU A 120 10.85 0.28 11.10
CA GLU A 120 11.50 1.04 12.17
C GLU A 120 10.71 0.97 13.48
N THR A 121 9.39 1.14 13.39
CA THR A 121 8.52 1.13 14.58
C THR A 121 8.48 -0.26 15.20
N TYR A 122 8.30 -1.30 14.38
CA TYR A 122 8.28 -2.67 14.88
C TYR A 122 9.63 -3.09 15.47
N THR A 123 10.75 -2.70 14.83
CA THR A 123 12.09 -2.99 15.34
C THR A 123 12.31 -2.38 16.73
N ARG A 124 11.87 -1.13 16.92
CA ARG A 124 12.06 -0.41 18.20
C ARG A 124 11.08 -0.84 19.29
N LEU A 125 9.81 -1.03 18.94
CA LEU A 125 8.74 -1.24 19.92
C LEU A 125 8.33 -2.70 20.08
N ARG A 126 8.85 -3.59 19.23
CA ARG A 126 8.43 -4.99 19.11
C ARG A 126 6.94 -5.15 18.74
N ALA A 127 6.28 -4.07 18.34
CA ALA A 127 4.86 -4.02 18.05
C ALA A 127 4.53 -2.81 17.17
N LEU A 128 3.47 -2.93 16.36
CA LEU A 128 2.85 -1.75 15.73
C LEU A 128 1.80 -1.16 16.67
N PRO A 129 1.72 0.18 16.81
CA PRO A 129 0.78 0.82 17.71
C PRO A 129 -0.65 0.69 17.18
N SER A 130 -1.41 -0.27 17.71
CA SER A 130 -2.85 -0.35 17.53
C SER A 130 -3.54 0.49 18.62
N ARG A 131 -4.35 1.49 18.24
CA ARG A 131 -5.27 2.08 19.21
C ARG A 131 -6.50 1.18 19.27
N ASN A 132 -6.71 0.54 20.42
CA ASN A 132 -8.03 0.16 20.90
C ASN A 132 -8.92 1.42 20.88
N GLY A 133 -9.60 1.65 19.77
CA GLY A 133 -10.43 2.82 19.57
C GLY A 133 -11.44 2.49 18.50
N LYS A 134 -12.68 2.26 18.94
CA LYS A 134 -13.85 1.98 18.12
C LYS A 134 -13.74 2.79 16.82
N VAL A 135 -13.73 2.07 15.71
CA VAL A 135 -13.93 2.67 14.40
C VAL A 135 -15.32 3.30 14.45
N ALA A 136 -15.40 4.63 14.49
CA ALA A 136 -16.64 5.32 14.22
C ALA A 136 -17.03 4.96 12.78
N THR A 137 -18.00 4.06 12.65
CA THR A 137 -18.68 3.77 11.39
C THR A 137 -19.66 4.90 11.16
N THR A 138 -19.17 6.03 10.67
CA THR A 138 -20.02 7.10 10.18
C THR A 138 -20.19 6.97 8.66
N THR A 139 -21.45 6.71 8.31
CA THR A 139 -22.18 7.11 7.09
C THR A 139 -22.02 6.31 5.79
N LYS A 140 -23.19 6.15 5.14
CA LYS A 140 -23.64 5.33 4.00
C LYS A 140 -22.69 5.22 2.78
N PRO A 141 -22.79 4.14 1.99
CA PRO A 141 -21.84 3.82 0.94
C PRO A 141 -22.03 4.71 -0.30
N ARG A 142 -21.06 5.58 -0.57
CA ARG A 142 -20.62 5.84 -1.95
C ARG A 142 -19.45 4.90 -2.22
N ALA A 143 -19.38 4.35 -3.43
CA ALA A 143 -18.33 3.41 -3.82
C ALA A 143 -16.93 3.94 -3.40
N ALA A 144 -16.12 3.05 -2.81
CA ALA A 144 -14.77 3.26 -2.26
C ALA A 144 -14.65 3.80 -0.82
N ALA A 145 -15.08 3.02 0.18
CA ALA A 145 -14.55 3.17 1.54
C ALA A 145 -13.30 2.28 1.71
N LEU A 146 -12.21 2.86 2.23
CA LEU A 146 -11.01 2.11 2.59
C LEU A 146 -11.36 0.91 3.49
N SER A 147 -10.77 -0.25 3.20
CA SER A 147 -10.89 -1.45 4.01
C SER A 147 -10.42 -1.22 5.46
N HIS A 148 -10.71 -2.17 6.35
CA HIS A 148 -10.22 -2.09 7.73
C HIS A 148 -8.69 -1.97 7.81
N GLN A 149 -7.97 -2.77 7.02
CA GLN A 149 -6.50 -2.78 7.01
C GLN A 149 -5.94 -1.47 6.43
N GLU A 150 -6.53 -0.96 5.35
CA GLU A 150 -6.15 0.33 4.78
C GLU A 150 -6.34 1.50 5.77
N ARG A 151 -7.41 1.46 6.57
CA ARG A 151 -7.64 2.46 7.64
C ARG A 151 -6.63 2.35 8.79
N ILE A 152 -6.16 1.14 9.11
CA ILE A 152 -5.07 0.98 10.09
C ILE A 152 -3.79 1.56 9.53
N ALA A 153 -3.43 1.19 8.29
CA ALA A 153 -2.22 1.66 7.62
C ALA A 153 -2.21 3.19 7.48
N LEU A 154 -3.32 3.78 7.06
CA LEU A 154 -3.45 5.23 6.89
C LEU A 154 -3.19 5.95 8.22
N ARG A 155 -3.84 5.50 9.29
CA ARG A 155 -3.68 6.08 10.63
C ARG A 155 -2.25 5.92 11.14
N PHE A 156 -1.62 4.79 10.85
CA PHE A 156 -0.23 4.54 11.21
C PHE A 156 0.70 5.55 10.53
N VAL A 157 0.64 5.66 9.20
CA VAL A 157 1.51 6.56 8.42
C VAL A 157 1.27 8.01 8.79
N GLN A 158 0.02 8.48 8.85
CA GLN A 158 -0.32 9.85 9.26
C GLN A 158 0.20 10.20 10.65
N LYS A 159 0.16 9.26 11.60
CA LYS A 159 0.69 9.47 12.95
C LYS A 159 2.22 9.53 12.95
N TRP A 160 2.87 8.73 12.11
CA TRP A 160 4.32 8.76 11.96
C TRP A 160 4.79 10.09 11.37
N GLU A 161 4.15 10.55 10.28
CA GLU A 161 4.45 11.84 9.64
C GLU A 161 4.31 13.01 10.62
N ARG A 162 3.20 13.07 11.39
CA ARG A 162 3.01 14.11 12.41
C ARG A 162 4.10 14.13 13.48
N ARG A 163 4.64 12.98 13.85
CA ARG A 163 5.73 12.89 14.85
C ARG A 163 7.08 13.30 14.26
N ARG A 164 7.31 13.01 12.99
CA ARG A 164 8.51 13.43 12.26
C ARG A 164 8.52 14.94 12.03
N SER A 165 7.35 15.52 11.77
CA SER A 165 7.16 16.96 11.55
C SER A 165 6.87 17.77 12.83
N GLU A 166 6.98 17.17 14.03
CA GLU A 166 6.82 17.91 15.29
C GLU A 166 8.00 18.89 15.47
N PRO A 167 7.77 20.21 15.64
CA PRO A 167 8.85 21.15 15.89
C PRO A 167 9.65 20.76 17.12
N ILE A 168 10.98 20.89 17.05
CA ILE A 168 11.94 20.51 18.10
C ILE A 168 11.52 21.04 19.48
N GLU A 169 10.99 22.27 19.54
CA GLU A 169 10.52 22.89 20.77
C GLU A 169 9.36 22.12 21.46
N ARG A 170 8.41 21.58 20.69
CA ARG A 170 7.33 20.75 21.24
C ARG A 170 7.83 19.40 21.74
N SER A 171 8.81 18.81 21.05
CA SER A 171 9.47 17.57 21.47
C SER A 171 10.21 17.75 22.80
N LEU A 172 10.98 18.85 22.92
CA LEU A 172 11.71 19.21 24.15
C LEU A 172 10.77 19.46 25.33
N ARG A 173 9.70 20.25 25.16
CA ARG A 173 8.70 20.51 26.23
C ARG A 173 8.04 19.24 26.73
N ARG A 174 7.80 18.25 25.86
CA ARG A 174 7.19 16.97 26.22
C ARG A 174 8.17 16.07 26.99
N SER A 175 9.44 16.06 26.62
CA SER A 175 10.50 15.33 27.33
C SER A 175 10.74 15.91 28.73
N LEU A 176 10.77 17.23 28.87
CA LEU A 176 10.92 17.92 30.15
C LEU A 176 9.73 17.66 31.10
N ARG A 177 8.52 17.48 30.58
CA ARG A 177 7.34 17.11 31.38
C ARG A 177 7.38 15.66 31.89
N LYS A 178 8.04 14.74 31.17
CA LYS A 178 8.17 13.34 31.58
C LYS A 178 9.27 13.09 32.60
N GLY A 179 10.28 13.96 32.70
CA GLY A 179 11.36 13.86 33.68
C GLY A 179 11.07 14.49 35.05
N ARG A 180 9.85 15.01 35.26
CA ARG A 180 9.40 15.61 36.53
C ARG A 180 8.32 14.78 37.25
N SER A 181 8.12 13.52 36.83
CA SER A 181 7.20 12.57 37.47
C SER A 181 7.94 11.35 37.96
#